data_AF-A0A496B4P1-F1
#
_entry.id   AF-A0A496B4P1-F1
#
_cell.length_a   1.000
_cell.length_b   1.000
_cell.length_c   1.000
_cell.angle_alpha   90.00
_cell.angle_beta   90.00
_cell.angle_gamma   90.00
#
_symmetry.space_group_name_H-M   'P 1'
#
loop_
_entity.id
_entity.type
_entity.pdbx_description
1 polymer ?
#
loop_
_entity_poly.entity_id
_entity_poly.type
_entity_poly.pdbx_seq_one_letter_code
_entity_poly.pdbx_strand_id
1 'polypeptide(L)'
;MDFEIVPKDTTIEAARVQYSIFRKMGMEGRARMTMELSDGLRSIIESGVRQRHPDYDEDMVRLAAIRIAIGEELFCQAYPDIEIGS
;
A
#
# COMPACT_ATOMS: atom_id res chain seq x y z
N MET A 1 -9.81 24.13 -14.13
CA MET A 1 -9.23 22.79 -13.86
C MET A 1 -7.80 22.90 -14.29
N ASP A 2 -6.87 22.91 -13.34
CA ASP A 2 -5.45 22.98 -13.68
C ASP A 2 -5.05 21.65 -14.32
N PHE A 3 -4.52 21.73 -15.54
CA PHE A 3 -4.13 20.57 -16.34
C PHE A 3 -2.92 19.83 -15.73
N GLU A 4 -2.26 20.39 -14.71
CA GLU A 4 -1.16 19.76 -13.96
C GLU A 4 -1.59 18.58 -13.06
N ILE A 5 -2.89 18.43 -12.76
CA ILE A 5 -3.40 17.35 -11.89
C ILE A 5 -3.64 16.03 -12.67
N VAL A 6 -3.66 16.08 -14.01
CA VAL A 6 -3.89 14.91 -14.85
C VAL A 6 -2.55 14.35 -15.34
N PRO A 7 -2.26 13.04 -15.12
CA PRO A 7 -1.05 12.41 -15.65
C PRO A 7 -0.91 12.59 -17.17
N LYS A 8 0.33 12.77 -17.65
CA LYS A 8 0.61 13.07 -19.07
C LYS A 8 0.20 11.97 -20.04
N ASP A 9 0.09 10.73 -19.56
CA ASP A 9 -0.36 9.55 -20.29
C ASP A 9 -1.88 9.32 -20.21
N THR A 10 -2.62 10.25 -19.57
CA THR A 10 -4.07 10.15 -19.37
C THR A 10 -4.78 11.28 -20.11
N THR A 11 -5.77 10.95 -20.95
CA THR A 11 -6.59 11.98 -21.61
C THR A 11 -7.48 12.69 -20.60
N ILE A 12 -7.83 13.95 -20.89
CA ILE A 12 -8.70 14.75 -20.02
C ILE A 12 -10.07 14.07 -19.85
N GLU A 13 -10.58 13.46 -20.91
CA GLU A 13 -11.83 12.71 -20.91
C GLU A 13 -11.77 11.51 -19.95
N ALA A 14 -10.69 10.73 -20.01
CA ALA A 14 -10.49 9.59 -19.12
C ALA A 14 -10.42 10.03 -17.65
N ALA A 15 -9.64 11.07 -17.36
CA ALA A 15 -9.56 11.64 -16.01
C ALA A 15 -10.93 12.12 -15.50
N ARG A 16 -11.71 12.82 -16.34
CA ARG A 16 -13.08 13.27 -15.98
C ARG A 16 -13.99 12.11 -15.61
N VAL A 17 -13.95 11.02 -16.39
CA VAL A 17 -14.73 9.81 -16.12
C VAL A 17 -14.32 9.21 -14.77
N GLN A 18 -13.02 9.00 -14.54
CA GLN A 18 -12.50 8.46 -13.29
C GLN A 18 -12.92 9.30 -12.07
N TYR A 19 -12.73 10.62 -12.13
CA TYR A 19 -13.16 11.50 -11.04
C TYR A 19 -14.67 11.49 -10.81
N SER A 20 -15.48 11.34 -11.87
CA SER A 20 -16.93 11.22 -11.74
C SER A 20 -17.34 9.94 -11.00
N ILE A 21 -16.62 8.84 -11.22
CA ILE A 21 -16.82 7.56 -10.53
C ILE A 21 -16.43 7.70 -9.05
N PHE A 22 -15.25 8.25 -8.75
CA PHE A 22 -14.79 8.46 -7.38
C PHE A 22 -15.68 9.41 -6.56
N ARG A 23 -16.33 10.38 -7.21
CA ARG A 23 -17.32 11.25 -6.54
C ARG A 23 -18.62 10.51 -6.20
N LYS A 24 -19.01 9.51 -6.98
CA LYS A 24 -20.24 8.73 -6.78
C LYS A 24 -20.09 7.56 -5.80
N MET A 25 -18.86 7.17 -5.48
CA MET A 25 -18.54 5.96 -4.70
C MET A 25 -19.03 5.98 -3.24
N GLY A 26 -19.34 7.15 -2.66
CA GLY A 26 -19.79 7.27 -1.27
C GLY A 26 -18.72 6.86 -0.23
N MET A 27 -19.06 6.90 1.06
CA MET A 27 -18.11 6.55 2.13
C MET A 27 -17.81 5.05 2.18
N GLU A 28 -18.82 4.19 2.04
CA GLU A 28 -18.66 2.73 2.07
C GLU A 28 -17.76 2.25 0.92
N GLY A 29 -18.03 2.71 -0.32
CA GLY A 29 -17.22 2.33 -1.47
C GLY A 29 -15.78 2.82 -1.34
N ARG A 30 -15.57 4.01 -0.77
CA ARG A 30 -14.22 4.52 -0.47
C ARG A 30 -13.50 3.66 0.56
N ALA A 31 -14.19 3.27 1.64
CA ALA A 31 -13.61 2.39 2.65
C ALA A 31 -13.21 1.03 2.05
N ARG A 32 -14.07 0.43 1.22
CA ARG A 32 -13.77 -0.81 0.49
C ARG A 32 -12.55 -0.66 -0.41
N MET A 33 -12.51 0.39 -1.24
CA MET A 33 -11.37 0.68 -2.10
C MET A 33 -10.08 0.88 -1.30
N THR A 34 -10.13 1.55 -0.15
CA THR A 34 -8.96 1.69 0.73
C THR A 34 -8.45 0.34 1.21
N MET A 35 -9.33 -0.56 1.66
CA MET A 35 -8.93 -1.90 2.10
C MET A 35 -8.31 -2.70 0.96
N GLU A 36 -8.92 -2.69 -0.23
CA GLU A 36 -8.39 -3.35 -1.43
C GLU A 36 -6.99 -2.83 -1.81
N LEU A 37 -6.79 -1.51 -1.77
CA LEU A 37 -5.49 -0.90 -2.03
C LEU A 37 -4.45 -1.25 -0.96
N SER A 38 -4.85 -1.30 0.32
CA SER A 38 -3.98 -1.71 1.42
C SER A 38 -3.53 -3.16 1.29
N ASP A 39 -4.41 -4.07 0.88
CA ASP A 39 -4.06 -5.48 0.66
C ASP A 39 -3.10 -5.63 -0.53
N GLY A 40 -3.33 -4.89 -1.62
CA GLY A 40 -2.40 -4.84 -2.75
C GLY A 40 -1.03 -4.31 -2.37
N LEU A 41 -0.97 -3.22 -1.60
CA LEU A 41 0.29 -2.67 -1.09
C LEU A 41 1.05 -3.68 -0.23
N ARG A 42 0.35 -4.40 0.67
CA ARG A 42 0.96 -5.45 1.51
C ARG A 42 1.58 -6.55 0.65
N SER A 43 0.86 -7.03 -0.37
CA SER A 43 1.37 -8.06 -1.27
C SER A 43 2.63 -7.62 -2.04
N ILE A 44 2.67 -6.37 -2.49
CA ILE A 44 3.85 -5.79 -3.16
C ILE A 44 5.05 -5.73 -2.20
N ILE A 45 4.83 -5.25 -0.97
CA ILE A 45 5.89 -5.17 0.06
C ILE A 45 6.43 -6.57 0.37
N GLU A 46 5.56 -7.53 0.65
CA GLU A 46 5.97 -8.91 0.95
C GLU A 46 6.76 -9.53 -0.22
N SER A 47 6.33 -9.30 -1.46
CA SER A 47 7.06 -9.76 -2.65
C SER A 47 8.47 -9.14 -2.73
N GLY A 48 8.60 -7.85 -2.42
CA GLY A 48 9.88 -7.16 -2.34
C GLY A 48 10.77 -7.65 -1.18
N VAL A 49 10.18 -8.06 -0.06
CA VAL A 49 10.91 -8.69 1.06
C VAL A 49 11.43 -10.06 0.64
N ARG A 50 10.57 -10.95 0.11
CA ARG A 50 10.97 -12.28 -0.39
C ARG A 50 12.10 -12.19 -1.42
N GLN A 51 12.07 -11.17 -2.29
CA GLN A 51 13.12 -10.95 -3.28
C GLN A 51 14.48 -10.60 -2.65
N ARG A 52 14.49 -9.80 -1.57
CA ARG A 52 15.73 -9.37 -0.90
C ARG A 52 16.24 -10.38 0.13
N HIS A 53 15.34 -11.13 0.75
CA HIS A 53 15.62 -12.10 1.81
C HIS A 53 15.00 -13.45 1.44
N PRO A 54 15.59 -14.19 0.48
CA PRO A 54 15.04 -15.46 0.00
C PRO A 54 15.08 -16.59 1.05
N ASP A 55 15.82 -16.38 2.13
CA ASP A 55 15.96 -17.26 3.30
C ASP A 55 14.90 -17.03 4.38
N TYR A 56 14.11 -15.95 4.29
CA TYR A 56 13.04 -15.69 5.23
C TYR A 56 11.88 -16.68 5.07
N ASP A 57 11.37 -17.15 6.19
CA ASP A 57 10.08 -17.83 6.22
C ASP A 57 8.91 -16.83 6.14
N GLU A 58 7.69 -17.35 6.03
CA GLU A 58 6.50 -16.50 5.87
C GLU A 58 6.24 -15.58 7.08
N ASP A 59 6.62 -15.98 8.29
CA ASP A 59 6.45 -15.14 9.48
C ASP A 59 7.45 -13.98 9.49
N MET A 60 8.71 -14.24 9.13
CA MET A 60 9.72 -13.20 8.95
C MET A 60 9.34 -12.24 7.83
N VAL A 61 8.82 -12.75 6.70
CA VAL A 61 8.32 -11.92 5.60
C VAL A 61 7.18 -11.01 6.08
N ARG A 62 6.20 -11.58 6.78
CA ARG A 62 5.04 -10.84 7.31
C ARG A 62 5.48 -9.73 8.26
N LEU A 63 6.36 -10.02 9.20
CA LEU A 63 6.82 -9.04 10.19
C LEU A 63 7.70 -7.96 9.56
N ALA A 64 8.59 -8.30 8.62
CA ALA A 64 9.35 -7.33 7.85
C ALA A 64 8.43 -6.42 7.01
N ALA A 65 7.37 -6.97 6.41
CA ALA A 65 6.38 -6.17 5.68
C ALA A 65 5.63 -5.21 6.60
N ILE A 66 5.26 -5.64 7.82
CA ILE A 66 4.64 -4.77 8.83
C ILE A 66 5.60 -3.65 9.23
N ARG A 67 6.88 -3.97 9.50
CA ARG A 67 7.91 -2.99 9.86
C ARG A 67 8.07 -1.89 8.81
N ILE A 68 8.04 -2.26 7.53
CA ILE A 68 8.07 -1.30 6.41
C ILE A 68 6.80 -0.43 6.40
N ALA A 69 5.63 -1.03 6.62
CA ALA A 69 4.35 -0.34 6.49
C ALA A 69 4.08 0.69 7.60
N ILE A 70 4.43 0.38 8.85
CA ILE A 70 4.20 1.27 10.00
C ILE A 70 5.44 2.07 10.42
N GLY A 71 6.61 1.71 9.90
CA GLY A 71 7.89 2.31 10.25
C GLY A 71 8.51 1.73 11.53
N GLU A 72 9.80 2.01 11.70
CA GLU A 72 10.64 1.45 12.77
C GLU A 72 10.08 1.70 14.17
N GLU A 73 9.75 2.96 14.47
CA GLU A 73 9.34 3.37 15.81
C GLU A 73 8.07 2.63 16.27
N LEU A 74 7.04 2.60 15.42
CA LEU A 74 5.78 1.92 15.72
C LEU A 74 5.96 0.40 15.74
N PHE A 75 6.86 -0.14 14.92
CA PHE A 75 7.18 -1.56 14.95
C PHE A 75 7.79 -1.98 16.28
N CYS A 76 8.79 -1.26 16.79
CA CYS A 76 9.41 -1.57 18.08
C CYS A 76 8.43 -1.41 19.25
N GLN A 77 7.48 -0.46 19.17
CA GLN A 77 6.43 -0.33 20.18
C GLN A 77 5.43 -1.49 20.14
N ALA A 78 5.08 -1.99 18.95
CA ALA A 78 4.11 -3.07 18.78
C ALA A 78 4.72 -4.49 18.93
N TYR A 79 6.01 -4.64 18.65
CA TYR A 79 6.76 -5.90 18.61
C TYR A 79 8.11 -5.78 19.35
N PRO A 80 8.13 -5.46 20.65
CA PRO A 80 9.36 -5.13 21.39
C PRO A 80 10.37 -6.28 21.49
N ASP A 81 9.90 -7.53 21.42
CA ASP A 81 10.74 -8.74 21.60
C ASP A 81 11.15 -9.39 20.27
N ILE A 82 10.88 -8.75 19.14
CA ILE A 82 11.14 -9.31 17.81
C ILE A 82 12.32 -8.58 17.16
N GLU A 83 13.40 -9.32 16.91
CA GLU A 83 14.50 -8.88 16.04
C GLU A 83 14.40 -9.56 14.68
N ILE A 84 14.30 -8.76 13.63
CA ILE A 84 14.38 -9.23 12.24
C ILE A 84 15.51 -8.47 11.58
N GLY A 85 16.36 -9.22 10.86
CA GLY A 85 17.48 -8.66 10.11
C GLY A 85 17.04 -7.52 9.19
N SER A 86 17.93 -6.54 9.00
CA SER A 86 17.72 -5.40 8.09
C SER A 86 17.73 -5.80 6.62
#